data_AF-A0A921GR82-F1
#
_entry.id   AF-A0A921GR82-F1
#
_cell.length_a   1.000
_cell.length_b   1.000
_cell.length_c   1.000
_cell.angle_alpha   90.00
_cell.angle_beta   90.00
_cell.angle_gamma   90.00
#
_symmetry.space_group_name_H-M   'P 1'
#
loop_
_entity.id
_entity.type
_entity.pdbx_description
1 polymer ?
#
loop_
_entity_poly.entity_id
_entity_poly.type
_entity_poly.pdbx_seq_one_letter_code
_entity_poly.pdbx_strand_id
1 'polypeptide(L)'
;LTLVAVGAVLSAVYYAGLMLVTEPVLLLVLQIPNALGFAAISGIGLTLFQDLIPGAEMSTGLFMNARRVGAILSGPIIAAGALPLLGQRGIFAICAVLTVVGLGMIPLAKRLAARPAETARA
;
A
#
# COMPACT_ATOMS: atom_id res chain seq x y z
N LEU A 1 4.15 13.14 3.62
CA LEU A 1 4.85 12.14 2.76
C LEU A 1 5.59 11.09 3.59
N THR A 2 6.43 11.51 4.53
CA THR A 2 7.34 10.63 5.29
C THR A 2 6.61 9.51 6.02
N LEU A 3 5.52 9.80 6.73
CA LEU A 3 4.78 8.75 7.45
C LEU A 3 4.12 7.71 6.53
N VAL A 4 3.50 8.10 5.40
CA VAL A 4 2.89 7.13 4.47
C VAL A 4 3.97 6.27 3.81
N ALA A 5 5.11 6.85 3.44
CA ALA A 5 6.23 6.11 2.89
C ALA A 5 6.82 5.13 3.91
N VAL A 6 7.03 5.56 5.16
CA VAL A 6 7.47 4.68 6.26
C VAL A 6 6.46 3.57 6.48
N GLY A 7 5.17 3.88 6.51
CA GLY A 7 4.09 2.90 6.64
C GLY A 7 4.12 1.84 5.53
N ALA A 8 4.25 2.28 4.28
CA ALA A 8 4.35 1.38 3.13
C ALA A 8 5.64 0.51 3.16
N VAL A 9 6.77 1.06 3.63
CA VAL A 9 8.00 0.28 3.86
C VAL A 9 7.79 -0.77 4.95
N LEU A 10 7.15 -0.42 6.07
CA LEU A 10 6.85 -1.37 7.14
C LEU A 10 5.90 -2.48 6.67
N SER A 11 4.88 -2.15 5.87
CA SER A 11 4.03 -3.14 5.22
C SER A 11 4.80 -4.05 4.25
N ALA A 12 5.78 -3.51 3.51
CA ALA A 12 6.62 -4.32 2.64
C ALA A 12 7.52 -5.29 3.43
N VAL A 13 8.10 -4.82 4.54
CA VAL A 13 8.87 -5.65 5.49
C VAL A 13 8.01 -6.77 6.06
N TYR A 14 6.76 -6.46 6.43
CA TYR A 14 5.81 -7.46 6.92
C TYR A 14 5.56 -8.57 5.89
N TYR A 15 5.18 -8.22 4.65
CA TYR A 15 4.90 -9.22 3.62
C TYR A 15 6.15 -10.01 3.22
N ALA A 16 7.32 -9.37 3.15
CA ALA A 16 8.59 -10.05 2.91
C ALA A 16 8.93 -11.02 4.06
N GLY A 17 8.69 -10.63 5.31
CA GLY A 17 8.88 -11.48 6.48
C GLY A 17 8.00 -12.72 6.46
N LEU A 18 6.71 -12.57 6.09
CA LEU A 18 5.79 -13.69 5.95
C LEU A 18 6.18 -14.69 4.87
N MET A 19 7.01 -14.28 3.90
CA MET A 19 7.57 -15.21 2.92
C MET A 19 8.66 -16.08 3.53
N LEU A 20 9.32 -15.68 4.61
CA LEU A 20 10.53 -16.34 5.13
C LEU A 20 10.30 -17.08 6.44
N VAL A 21 9.33 -16.62 7.24
CA VAL A 21 9.12 -17.05 8.61
C VAL A 21 7.94 -18.02 8.71
N THR A 22 8.16 -19.13 9.39
CA THR A 22 7.10 -20.11 9.75
C THR A 22 6.89 -20.23 11.25
N GLU A 23 7.86 -19.76 12.05
CA GLU A 23 7.82 -19.88 13.51
C GLU A 23 6.75 -18.99 14.14
N PRO A 24 5.84 -19.53 14.98
CA PRO A 24 4.68 -18.79 15.52
C PRO A 24 5.05 -17.51 16.27
N VAL A 25 6.10 -17.56 17.09
CA VAL A 25 6.55 -16.39 17.87
C VAL A 25 7.05 -15.28 16.93
N LEU A 26 7.74 -15.67 15.87
CA LEU A 26 8.32 -14.72 14.92
C LEU A 26 7.23 -14.13 13.99
N LEU A 27 6.16 -14.89 13.72
CA LEU A 27 4.94 -14.37 13.08
C LEU A 27 4.23 -13.31 13.95
N LEU A 28 4.20 -13.48 15.28
CA LEU A 28 3.66 -12.46 16.18
C LEU A 28 4.51 -11.18 16.15
N VAL A 29 5.83 -11.30 16.13
CA VAL A 29 6.74 -10.14 16.01
C VAL A 29 6.50 -9.38 14.70
N LEU A 30 6.24 -10.09 13.60
CA LEU A 30 5.89 -9.48 12.32
C LEU A 30 4.57 -8.68 12.35
N GLN A 31 3.71 -8.85 13.36
CA GLN A 31 2.52 -8.01 13.49
C GLN A 31 2.84 -6.57 13.88
N ILE A 32 4.01 -6.29 14.47
CA ILE A 32 4.45 -4.93 14.78
C ILE A 32 4.57 -4.07 13.51
N PRO A 33 5.38 -4.44 12.49
CA PRO A 33 5.46 -3.66 11.26
C PRO A 33 4.11 -3.63 10.51
N ASN A 34 3.31 -4.70 10.55
CA ASN A 34 1.96 -4.69 9.98
C ASN A 34 1.06 -3.63 10.61
N ALA A 35 0.98 -3.59 11.94
CA ALA A 35 0.14 -2.67 12.69
C ALA A 35 0.56 -1.20 12.44
N LEU A 36 1.86 -0.92 12.44
CA LEU A 36 2.40 0.41 12.17
C LEU A 36 2.12 0.85 10.72
N GLY A 37 2.32 -0.04 9.75
CA GLY A 37 2.02 0.23 8.34
C GLY A 37 0.54 0.52 8.13
N PHE A 38 -0.34 -0.30 8.69
CA PHE A 38 -1.79 -0.12 8.63
C PHE A 38 -2.23 1.19 9.29
N ALA A 39 -1.70 1.52 10.48
CA ALA A 39 -2.01 2.74 11.19
C ALA A 39 -1.62 3.99 10.38
N ALA A 40 -0.43 3.99 9.77
CA ALA A 40 0.03 5.10 8.94
C ALA A 40 -0.86 5.29 7.69
N ILE A 41 -1.16 4.21 6.96
CA ILE A 41 -1.97 4.28 5.73
C ILE A 41 -3.43 4.66 6.06
N SER A 42 -3.98 4.10 7.15
CA SER A 42 -5.37 4.38 7.52
C SER A 42 -5.57 5.72 8.21
N GLY A 43 -4.58 6.20 8.97
CA GLY A 43 -4.66 7.46 9.69
C GLY A 43 -4.50 8.69 8.80
N ILE A 44 -3.55 8.67 7.86
CA ILE A 44 -3.20 9.86 7.06
C ILE A 44 -3.23 9.64 5.54
N GLY A 45 -3.64 8.46 5.06
CA GLY A 45 -3.69 8.16 3.64
C GLY A 45 -4.67 9.04 2.86
N LEU A 46 -5.83 9.36 3.46
CA LEU A 46 -6.81 10.26 2.84
C LEU A 46 -6.26 11.68 2.68
N THR A 47 -5.62 12.22 3.72
CA THR A 47 -5.02 13.55 3.67
C THR A 47 -3.95 13.64 2.59
N LEU A 48 -3.11 12.61 2.42
CA LEU A 48 -2.16 12.55 1.31
C LEU A 48 -2.87 12.62 -0.06
N PHE A 49 -4.00 11.92 -0.22
CA PHE A 49 -4.76 11.94 -1.47
C PHE A 49 -5.44 13.29 -1.73
N GLN A 50 -5.93 13.94 -0.67
CA GLN A 50 -6.51 15.29 -0.73
C GLN A 50 -5.46 16.34 -1.08
N ASP A 51 -4.20 16.16 -0.65
CA ASP A 51 -3.09 17.04 -1.04
C ASP A 51 -2.65 16.83 -2.50
N LEU A 52 -2.89 15.65 -3.08
CA LEU A 52 -2.44 15.28 -4.43
C LEU A 52 -3.46 15.61 -5.52
N ILE A 53 -4.76 15.55 -5.20
CA ILE A 53 -5.85 15.63 -6.17
C ILE A 53 -6.70 16.86 -5.87
N PRO A 54 -6.92 17.76 -6.84
CA PRO A 54 -7.79 18.91 -6.64
C PRO A 54 -9.26 18.48 -6.44
N GLY A 55 -9.95 19.16 -5.51
CA GLY A 55 -11.33 18.87 -5.14
C GLY A 55 -11.43 17.85 -4.01
N ALA A 56 -11.68 18.33 -2.79
CA ALA A 56 -11.68 17.50 -1.57
C ALA A 56 -12.72 16.37 -1.61
N GLU A 57 -13.92 16.62 -2.15
CA GLU A 57 -14.98 15.62 -2.27
C GLU A 57 -14.65 14.54 -3.31
N MET A 58 -14.14 14.96 -4.49
CA MET A 58 -13.67 14.06 -5.55
C MET A 58 -12.53 13.16 -5.05
N SER A 59 -11.53 13.75 -4.39
CA SER A 59 -10.39 13.02 -3.82
C SER A 59 -10.84 11.99 -2.77
N THR A 60 -11.75 12.37 -1.89
CA THR A 60 -12.31 11.48 -0.87
C THR A 60 -13.10 10.33 -1.50
N GLY A 61 -13.96 10.63 -2.47
CA GLY A 61 -14.71 9.61 -3.22
C GLY A 61 -13.80 8.62 -3.93
N LEU A 62 -12.79 9.11 -4.63
CA LEU A 62 -11.81 8.27 -5.33
C LEU A 62 -11.02 7.39 -4.35
N PHE A 63 -10.57 7.95 -3.22
CA PHE A 63 -9.85 7.22 -2.19
C PHE A 63 -10.72 6.10 -1.58
N MET A 64 -11.97 6.40 -1.24
CA MET A 64 -12.91 5.42 -0.69
C MET A 64 -13.23 4.30 -1.70
N ASN A 65 -13.46 4.65 -2.96
CA ASN A 65 -13.68 3.68 -4.04
C ASN A 65 -12.44 2.81 -4.26
N ALA A 66 -11.24 3.40 -4.30
CA ALA A 66 -9.99 2.65 -4.42
C ALA A 66 -9.79 1.67 -3.25
N ARG A 67 -10.10 2.09 -2.01
CA ARG A 67 -10.04 1.21 -0.84
C ARG A 67 -11.02 0.04 -0.93
N ARG A 68 -12.23 0.27 -1.46
CA ARG A 68 -13.22 -0.79 -1.72
C ARG A 68 -12.74 -1.76 -2.80
N VAL A 69 -12.22 -1.24 -3.90
CA VAL A 69 -11.63 -2.06 -4.97
C VAL A 69 -10.48 -2.92 -4.42
N GLY A 70 -9.60 -2.35 -3.59
CA GLY A 70 -8.54 -3.11 -2.93
C GLY A 70 -9.07 -4.26 -2.06
N ALA A 71 -10.12 -4.01 -1.28
CA ALA A 71 -10.76 -5.04 -0.45
C ALA A 71 -11.47 -6.13 -1.27
N ILE A 72 -12.01 -5.80 -2.45
CA ILE A 72 -12.59 -6.79 -3.37
C ILE A 72 -11.48 -7.62 -4.02
N LEU A 73 -10.40 -6.97 -4.47
CA LEU A 73 -9.28 -7.62 -5.14
C LEU A 73 -8.46 -8.53 -4.21
N SER A 74 -8.49 -8.33 -2.89
CA SER A 74 -7.74 -9.18 -1.97
C SER A 74 -8.15 -10.65 -2.05
N GLY A 75 -9.44 -10.95 -2.27
CA GLY A 75 -9.93 -12.32 -2.42
C GLY A 75 -9.29 -13.06 -3.60
N PRO A 76 -9.41 -12.53 -4.84
CA PRO A 76 -8.72 -13.08 -6.01
C PRO A 76 -7.19 -13.15 -5.86
N ILE A 77 -6.55 -12.17 -5.22
CA ILE A 77 -5.09 -12.19 -4.96
C ILE A 77 -4.72 -13.37 -4.05
N ILE A 78 -5.47 -13.59 -2.98
CA ILE A 78 -5.27 -14.73 -2.07
C ILE A 78 -5.48 -16.05 -2.82
N ALA A 79 -6.54 -16.15 -3.62
CA ALA A 79 -6.82 -17.34 -4.41
C ALA A 79 -5.72 -17.64 -5.44
N ALA A 80 -5.24 -16.62 -6.15
CA ALA A 80 -4.16 -16.74 -7.12
C ALA A 80 -2.83 -17.12 -6.45
N GLY A 81 -2.52 -16.52 -5.31
CA GLY A 81 -1.32 -16.84 -4.53
C GLY A 81 -1.35 -18.26 -3.95
N ALA A 82 -2.54 -18.78 -3.63
CA ALA A 82 -2.73 -20.13 -3.10
C ALA A 82 -2.68 -21.24 -4.16
N LEU A 83 -2.45 -20.90 -5.43
CA LEU A 83 -2.33 -21.90 -6.49
C LEU A 83 -1.19 -22.90 -6.18
N PRO A 84 -1.33 -24.18 -6.56
CA PRO A 84 -0.34 -25.23 -6.25
C PRO A 84 1.08 -24.90 -6.71
N LEU A 85 1.21 -24.09 -7.76
CA LEU A 85 2.48 -23.67 -8.36
C LEU A 85 3.25 -22.66 -7.50
N LEU A 86 2.57 -21.83 -6.70
CA LEU A 86 3.21 -20.80 -5.87
C LEU A 86 3.20 -21.17 -4.36
N GLY A 87 2.23 -22.00 -3.93
CA GLY A 87 2.04 -22.35 -2.52
C GLY A 87 1.71 -21.14 -1.63
N GLN A 88 1.66 -21.33 -0.31
CA GLN A 88 1.26 -20.27 0.64
C GLN A 88 2.14 -19.00 0.57
N ARG A 89 3.41 -19.17 0.20
CA ARG A 89 4.38 -18.06 0.05
C ARG A 89 4.02 -17.15 -1.12
N GLY A 90 3.31 -17.67 -2.13
CA GLY A 90 2.83 -16.92 -3.29
C GLY A 90 1.92 -15.76 -2.93
N ILE A 91 1.03 -15.97 -1.96
CA ILE A 91 0.11 -14.93 -1.48
C ILE A 91 0.91 -13.72 -0.98
N PHE A 92 1.89 -13.98 -0.11
CA PHE A 92 2.71 -12.92 0.48
C PHE A 92 3.64 -12.27 -0.53
N ALA A 93 4.14 -13.03 -1.52
CA ALA A 93 4.93 -12.48 -2.62
C ALA A 93 4.12 -11.49 -3.47
N ILE A 94 2.88 -11.83 -3.83
CA ILE A 94 2.01 -10.92 -4.59
C ILE A 94 1.72 -9.65 -3.77
N CYS A 95 1.39 -9.80 -2.49
CA CYS A 95 1.16 -8.66 -1.61
C CYS A 95 2.42 -7.78 -1.46
N ALA A 96 3.60 -8.38 -1.35
CA ALA A 96 4.87 -7.65 -1.29
C ALA A 96 5.11 -6.84 -2.56
N VAL A 97 4.91 -7.45 -3.75
CA VAL A 97 5.04 -6.76 -5.04
C VAL A 97 4.07 -5.59 -5.15
N LEU A 98 2.79 -5.79 -4.82
CA LEU A 98 1.79 -4.72 -4.85
C LEU A 98 2.14 -3.58 -3.89
N THR A 99 2.68 -3.90 -2.71
CA THR A 99 3.11 -2.89 -1.74
C THR A 99 4.29 -2.08 -2.26
N VAL A 100 5.28 -2.73 -2.90
CA VAL A 100 6.44 -2.06 -3.50
C VAL A 100 6.02 -1.18 -4.69
N VAL A 101 5.12 -1.66 -5.54
CA VAL A 101 4.55 -0.87 -6.64
C VAL A 101 3.83 0.36 -6.10
N GLY A 102 2.99 0.20 -5.07
CA GLY A 102 2.32 1.32 -4.40
C GLY A 102 3.30 2.34 -3.82
N LEU A 103 4.35 1.86 -3.13
CA LEU A 103 5.42 2.71 -2.60
C LEU A 103 6.12 3.51 -3.72
N GLY A 104 6.39 2.87 -4.86
CA GLY A 104 7.00 3.50 -6.03
C GLY A 104 6.07 4.50 -6.75
N MET A 105 4.75 4.28 -6.70
CA MET A 105 3.79 5.21 -7.30
C MET A 105 3.66 6.52 -6.53
N ILE A 106 3.84 6.53 -5.21
CA ILE A 106 3.73 7.76 -4.38
C ILE A 106 4.64 8.90 -4.89
N PRO A 107 5.97 8.71 -5.06
CA PRO A 107 6.82 9.78 -5.57
C PRO A 107 6.50 10.15 -7.02
N LEU A 108 6.07 9.19 -7.85
CA LEU A 108 5.64 9.46 -9.22
C LEU A 108 4.39 10.36 -9.26
N ALA A 109 3.38 10.03 -8.47
CA ALA A 109 2.14 10.81 -8.36
C ALA A 109 2.43 12.25 -7.92
N LYS A 110 3.36 12.46 -6.99
CA LYS A 110 3.79 13.81 -6.59
C LYS A 110 4.46 14.57 -7.73
N ARG A 111 5.36 13.93 -8.49
CA ARG A 111 6.00 14.56 -9.65
C ARG A 111 4.97 14.99 -10.70
N LEU A 112 3.97 14.15 -10.92
CA LEU A 112 2.89 14.45 -11.87
C LEU A 112 1.98 15.57 -11.35
N ALA A 113 1.68 15.62 -10.05
CA ALA A 113 0.89 16.70 -9.45
C ALA A 113 1.63 18.05 -9.42
N ALA A 114 2.96 18.04 -9.34
CA ALA A 114 3.78 19.26 -9.36
C ALA A 114 3.89 19.91 -10.75
N ARG A 115 3.88 19.11 -11.83
CA ARG A 115 4.05 19.58 -13.22
C ARG A 115 3.01 20.64 -13.67
N PRO A 116 1.70 20.46 -13.47
CA PRO A 116 0.68 21.45 -13.84
C PRO A 116 0.88 22.81 -13.16
N ALA A 117 1.38 22.82 -11.92
CA ALA A 117 1.60 24.04 -11.15
C ALA A 117 2.84 24.82 -11.62
N GLU A 118 3.83 24.14 -12.19
CA GLU A 118 5.04 24.76 -12.76
C GLU A 118 4.75 25.37 -14.14
N THR A 119 3.98 24.67 -14.99
CA THR A 119 3.58 25.17 -16.31
C THR A 119 2.64 26.37 -16.23
N ALA A 120 1.80 26.48 -15.19
CA ALA A 120 0.92 27.63 -14.99
C ALA A 120 1.64 28.90 -14.46
N ARG A 121 2.91 28.78 -14.08
CA ARG A 121 3.74 29.89 -13.54
C ARG A 121 4.83 30.36 -14.51
N ALA A 122 5.02 29.67 -15.63
CA ALA A 122 5.95 30.02 -16.71
C ALA A 122 5.22 30.76 -17.83
#